data_AF-A0A6A4H892-F1
#
_entry.id   AF-A0A6A4H892-F1
#
_cell.length_a   1.000
_cell.length_b   1.000
_cell.length_c   1.000
_cell.angle_alpha   90.00
_cell.angle_beta   90.00
_cell.angle_gamma   90.00
#
_symmetry.space_group_name_H-M   'P 1'
#
loop_
_entity.id
_entity.type
_entity.pdbx_description
1 polymer ?
#
loop_
_entity_poly.entity_id
_entity_poly.type
_entity_poly.pdbx_seq_one_letter_code
_entity_poly.pdbx_strand_id
1 'polypeptide(L)'
;ILKDATEFFSSNSPNISVVIPAMDAIDEAFATGIVDGRVLSAPLRHALLLGKRTLNKYYELTDSLSIYRMAMVLHPSFKLEYFKTLQWPQEWINDAVDITQKAWTT
;
A
#
# COMPACT_ATOMS: atom_id res chain seq x y z
N ILE A 1 13.76 -4.75 2.09
CA ILE A 1 12.33 -4.46 1.85
C ILE A 1 11.50 -5.70 1.51
N LEU A 2 11.72 -6.41 0.38
CA LEU A 2 10.88 -7.58 0.03
C LEU A 2 10.97 -8.71 1.05
N LYS A 3 12.21 -9.05 1.46
CA LYS A 3 12.45 -10.03 2.52
C LYS A 3 11.70 -9.66 3.80
N ASP A 4 11.85 -8.41 4.24
CA ASP A 4 11.24 -7.92 5.49
C ASP A 4 9.71 -7.99 5.41
N ALA A 5 9.13 -7.62 4.26
CA ALA A 5 7.69 -7.77 4.02
C ALA A 5 7.26 -9.24 4.07
N THR A 6 8.00 -10.15 3.42
CA THR A 6 7.71 -11.59 3.47
C THR A 6 7.78 -12.13 4.89
N GLU A 7 8.83 -11.82 5.64
CA GLU A 7 8.98 -12.28 7.03
C GLU A 7 7.87 -11.72 7.92
N PHE A 8 7.52 -10.45 7.76
CA PHE A 8 6.42 -9.82 8.47
C PHE A 8 5.10 -10.53 8.18
N PHE A 9 4.70 -10.66 6.90
CA PHE A 9 3.47 -11.34 6.47
C PHE A 9 3.42 -12.84 6.73
N SER A 10 4.57 -13.47 6.98
CA SER A 10 4.65 -14.88 7.37
C SER A 10 4.54 -15.10 8.89
N SER A 11 4.52 -14.03 9.68
CA SER A 11 4.30 -14.09 11.13
C SER A 11 2.80 -14.04 11.48
N ASN A 12 2.45 -14.22 12.75
CA ASN A 12 1.07 -14.13 13.25
C ASN A 12 0.62 -12.70 13.63
N SER A 13 1.47 -11.69 13.43
CA SER A 13 1.22 -10.31 13.85
C SER A 13 0.46 -9.41 12.84
N PRO A 14 0.68 -9.51 11.52
CA PRO A 14 0.02 -8.69 10.53
C PRO A 14 -1.49 -8.90 10.51
N ASN A 15 -2.22 -7.80 10.37
CA ASN A 15 -3.64 -7.82 10.07
C ASN A 15 -3.89 -7.03 8.78
N ILE A 16 -5.10 -7.07 8.26
CA ILE A 16 -5.42 -6.50 6.94
C ILE A 16 -5.10 -4.99 6.80
N SER A 17 -5.05 -4.21 7.89
CA SER A 17 -4.75 -2.77 7.84
C SER A 17 -3.31 -2.45 7.44
N VAL A 18 -2.38 -3.41 7.52
CA VAL A 18 -0.96 -3.19 7.22
C VAL A 18 -0.59 -3.54 5.77
N VAL A 19 -1.53 -4.10 5.00
CA VAL A 19 -1.29 -4.54 3.62
C VAL A 19 -0.98 -3.34 2.73
N ILE A 20 -1.85 -2.33 2.69
CA ILE A 20 -1.64 -1.12 1.88
C ILE A 20 -0.34 -0.38 2.30
N PRO A 21 -0.08 -0.11 3.59
CA PRO A 21 1.19 0.49 4.00
C PRO A 21 2.44 -0.28 3.58
N ALA A 22 2.40 -1.62 3.63
CA ALA A 22 3.53 -2.43 3.17
C ALA A 22 3.69 -2.34 1.64
N MET A 23 2.58 -2.28 0.89
CA MET A 23 2.62 -2.09 -0.56
C MET A 23 3.16 -0.70 -0.93
N ASP A 24 2.74 0.35 -0.24
CA ASP A 24 3.26 1.72 -0.40
C ASP A 24 4.78 1.76 -0.20
N ALA A 25 5.28 1.12 0.87
CA ALA A 25 6.71 1.07 1.17
C ALA A 25 7.53 0.30 0.11
N ILE A 26 6.99 -0.80 -0.43
CA ILE A 26 7.65 -1.53 -1.53
C ILE A 26 7.61 -0.69 -2.82
N ASP A 27 6.49 -0.03 -3.09
CA ASP A 27 6.31 0.80 -4.28
C ASP A 27 7.29 1.98 -4.33
N GLU A 28 7.44 2.67 -3.20
CA GLU A 28 8.40 3.76 -3.00
C GLU A 28 9.83 3.26 -3.17
N ALA A 29 10.18 2.12 -2.55
CA ALA A 29 11.52 1.53 -2.68
C ALA A 29 11.85 1.16 -4.13
N PHE A 30 10.89 0.60 -4.87
CA PHE A 30 11.06 0.27 -6.28
C PHE A 30 11.19 1.53 -7.14
N ALA A 31 10.31 2.51 -6.95
CA ALA A 31 10.36 3.78 -7.67
C ALA A 31 11.71 4.49 -7.48
N THR A 32 12.18 4.54 -6.23
CA THR A 32 13.47 5.13 -5.87
C THR A 32 14.63 4.40 -6.57
N GLY A 33 14.67 3.06 -6.50
CA GLY A 33 15.72 2.28 -7.15
C GLY A 33 15.71 2.35 -8.69
N ILE A 34 14.53 2.55 -9.30
CA ILE A 34 14.42 2.73 -10.76
C ILE A 34 15.00 4.08 -11.19
N VAL A 35 14.79 5.13 -10.40
CA VAL A 35 15.26 6.49 -10.71
C VAL A 35 16.73 6.68 -10.37
N ASP A 36 17.22 6.03 -9.31
CA ASP A 36 18.62 6.14 -8.88
C ASP A 36 19.59 5.34 -9.77
N GLY A 37 19.96 5.95 -10.89
CA GLY A 37 20.91 5.40 -11.86
C GLY A 37 22.37 5.31 -11.36
N ARG A 38 22.67 5.75 -10.12
CA ARG A 38 24.03 5.68 -9.55
C ARG A 38 24.27 4.38 -8.78
N VAL A 39 23.21 3.71 -8.34
CA VAL A 39 23.29 2.54 -7.43
C VAL A 39 23.00 1.22 -8.15
N LEU A 40 22.10 1.21 -9.14
CA LEU A 40 21.64 -0.03 -9.78
C LEU A 40 21.98 -0.09 -11.27
N SER A 41 22.49 -1.26 -11.70
CA SER A 41 22.76 -1.56 -13.10
C SER A 41 21.47 -1.65 -13.92
N ALA A 42 21.56 -1.51 -15.25
CA ALA A 42 20.40 -1.56 -16.13
C ALA A 42 19.55 -2.84 -15.98
N PRO A 43 20.12 -4.06 -15.84
CA PRO A 43 19.33 -5.26 -15.58
C PRO A 43 18.55 -5.22 -14.26
N LEU A 44 19.14 -4.67 -13.20
CA LEU A 44 18.48 -4.56 -11.89
C LEU A 44 17.32 -3.55 -11.94
N ARG A 45 17.51 -2.41 -12.63
CA ARG A 45 16.43 -1.44 -12.87
C ARG A 45 15.29 -2.05 -13.66
N HIS A 46 15.59 -2.87 -14.67
CA HIS A 46 14.58 -3.59 -15.43
C HIS A 46 13.82 -4.61 -14.57
N ALA A 47 14.53 -5.33 -13.70
CA ALA A 47 13.90 -6.24 -12.74
C ALA A 47 12.96 -5.49 -11.77
N LEU A 48 13.36 -4.30 -11.28
CA LEU A 48 12.49 -3.45 -10.45
C LEU A 48 11.25 -2.96 -11.22
N LEU A 49 11.40 -2.58 -12.49
CA LEU A 49 10.25 -2.19 -13.33
C LEU A 49 9.24 -3.33 -13.49
N LEU A 50 9.72 -4.56 -13.70
CA LEU A 50 8.88 -5.76 -13.75
C LEU A 50 8.21 -6.01 -12.39
N GLY A 51 8.97 -5.92 -11.30
CA GLY A 51 8.45 -6.04 -9.93
C GLY A 51 7.35 -5.02 -9.64
N LYS A 52 7.55 -3.75 -10.00
CA LYS A 52 6.57 -2.67 -9.81
C LYS A 52 5.30 -2.92 -10.61
N ARG A 53 5.41 -3.38 -11.87
CA ARG A 53 4.22 -3.76 -12.67
C ARG A 53 3.42 -4.87 -11.99
N THR A 54 4.09 -5.89 -11.45
CA THR A 54 3.41 -6.95 -10.68
C THR A 54 2.77 -6.40 -9.41
N LEU A 55 3.46 -5.53 -8.67
CA LEU A 55 2.93 -4.90 -7.46
C LEU A 55 1.66 -4.10 -7.77
N ASN A 56 1.68 -3.25 -8.81
CA ASN A 56 0.54 -2.43 -9.22
C ASN A 56 -0.71 -3.26 -9.51
N LYS A 57 -0.56 -4.42 -10.17
CA LYS A 57 -1.68 -5.35 -10.40
C LYS A 57 -2.35 -5.78 -9.10
N TYR A 58 -1.58 -6.11 -8.07
CA TYR A 58 -2.14 -6.47 -6.77
C TYR A 58 -2.66 -5.25 -6.01
N TYR A 59 -2.05 -4.07 -6.24
CA TYR A 59 -2.50 -2.83 -5.63
C TYR A 59 -3.92 -2.49 -6.11
N GLU A 60 -4.16 -2.58 -7.41
CA GLU A 60 -5.50 -2.41 -8.02
C GLU A 60 -6.52 -3.40 -7.45
N LEU A 61 -6.15 -4.66 -7.23
CA LEU A 61 -7.03 -5.67 -6.62
C LEU A 61 -7.35 -5.34 -5.16
N THR A 62 -6.35 -4.97 -4.37
CA THR A 62 -6.53 -4.55 -2.97
C THR A 62 -7.42 -3.32 -2.89
N ASP A 63 -7.24 -2.36 -3.81
CA ASP A 63 -8.01 -1.13 -3.86
C ASP A 63 -9.48 -1.35 -4.26
N SER A 64 -9.74 -2.33 -5.13
CA SER A 64 -11.10 -2.72 -5.52
C SER A 64 -11.93 -3.32 -4.37
N LEU A 65 -11.28 -3.73 -3.28
CA LEU A 65 -11.92 -4.37 -2.14
C LEU A 65 -12.01 -3.38 -0.97
N SER A 66 -13.25 -2.95 -0.68
CA SER A 66 -13.59 -2.00 0.40
C SER A 66 -12.97 -2.33 1.76
N ILE A 67 -12.79 -3.61 2.06
CA ILE A 67 -12.27 -4.09 3.34
C ILE A 67 -10.90 -3.53 3.70
N TYR A 68 -10.01 -3.34 2.73
CA TYR A 68 -8.67 -2.81 3.01
C TYR A 68 -8.72 -1.33 3.39
N ARG A 69 -9.51 -0.53 2.67
CA ARG A 69 -9.73 0.89 2.97
C ARG A 69 -10.40 1.06 4.34
N MET A 70 -11.45 0.28 4.62
CA MET A 70 -12.14 0.30 5.91
C MET A 70 -11.20 -0.06 7.06
N ALA A 71 -10.37 -1.08 6.90
CA ALA A 71 -9.43 -1.50 7.95
C ALA A 71 -8.43 -0.41 8.31
N MET A 72 -7.96 0.37 7.32
CA MET A 72 -7.08 1.51 7.57
C MET A 72 -7.80 2.66 8.29
N VAL A 73 -9.05 2.98 7.88
CA VAL A 73 -9.88 4.02 8.52
C VAL A 73 -10.17 3.66 9.99
N LEU A 74 -10.43 2.38 10.26
CA LEU A 74 -10.73 1.87 11.61
C LEU A 74 -9.46 1.63 12.45
N HIS A 75 -8.27 1.64 11.85
CA HIS A 75 -7.03 1.40 12.57
C HIS A 75 -6.74 2.56 13.55
N PRO A 76 -6.55 2.27 14.85
CA PRO A 76 -6.53 3.30 15.90
C PRO A 76 -5.39 4.31 15.75
N SER A 77 -4.26 3.90 15.17
CA SER A 77 -3.09 4.76 14.95
C SER A 77 -3.06 5.45 13.59
N PHE A 78 -3.80 4.95 12.59
CA PHE A 78 -3.77 5.51 11.23
C PHE A 78 -4.93 6.47 11.04
N LYS A 79 -6.16 5.95 11.17
CA LYS A 79 -7.41 6.66 10.88
C LYS A 79 -7.28 7.42 9.55
N LEU A 80 -7.77 8.66 9.52
CA LEU A 80 -7.65 9.54 8.36
C LEU A 80 -6.28 10.22 8.25
N GLU A 81 -5.49 10.23 9.32
CA GLU A 81 -4.20 10.93 9.34
C GLU A 81 -3.15 10.24 8.46
N TYR A 82 -3.23 8.91 8.33
CA TYR A 82 -2.37 8.18 7.39
C TYR A 82 -2.52 8.70 5.96
N PHE A 83 -3.75 8.77 5.46
CA PHE A 83 -4.05 9.23 4.10
C PHE A 83 -3.63 10.68 3.87
N LYS A 84 -3.86 11.55 4.87
CA LYS A 84 -3.44 12.96 4.82
C LYS A 84 -1.93 13.13 4.79
N THR A 85 -1.22 12.36 5.61
CA THR A 85 0.26 12.41 5.70
C THR A 85 0.91 12.03 4.39
N LEU A 86 0.34 11.03 3.69
CA LEU A 86 0.78 10.61 2.37
C LEU A 86 0.19 11.44 1.22
N GLN A 87 -0.52 12.53 1.52
CA GLN A 87 -1.13 13.44 0.54
C GLN A 87 -2.02 12.72 -0.47
N TRP A 88 -2.75 11.71 -0.03
CA TRP A 88 -3.71 11.02 -0.89
C TRP A 88 -4.80 12.00 -1.35
N PRO A 89 -5.35 11.81 -2.56
CA PRO A 89 -6.38 12.72 -3.07
C PRO A 89 -7.61 12.73 -2.14
N GLN A 90 -8.17 13.92 -1.89
CA GLN A 90 -9.28 14.08 -0.94
C GLN A 90 -10.51 13.23 -1.31
N GLU A 91 -10.75 13.02 -2.60
CA GLU A 91 -11.82 12.14 -3.09
C GLU A 91 -11.66 10.70 -2.57
N TRP A 92 -10.43 10.17 -2.52
CA TRP A 92 -10.13 8.82 -2.01
C TRP A 92 -10.37 8.71 -0.51
N ILE A 93 -10.02 9.76 0.24
CA ILE A 93 -10.26 9.84 1.68
C ILE A 93 -11.78 9.84 1.95
N ASN A 94 -12.52 10.64 1.19
CA ASN A 94 -13.97 10.72 1.31
C ASN A 94 -14.64 9.38 0.98
N ASP A 95 -14.22 8.72 -0.10
CA ASP A 95 -14.72 7.41 -0.50
C ASP A 95 -14.46 6.35 0.59
N ALA A 96 -13.26 6.34 1.18
CA ALA A 96 -12.93 5.41 2.26
C ALA A 96 -13.82 5.63 3.50
N VAL A 97 -14.12 6.88 3.85
CA VAL A 97 -15.04 7.22 4.96
C VAL A 97 -16.47 6.78 4.64
N ASP A 98 -16.97 7.12 3.44
CA ASP A 98 -18.33 6.79 3.00
C ASP A 98 -18.57 5.28 2.97
N ILE A 99 -17.63 4.51 2.41
CA ILE A 99 -17.66 3.04 2.41
C ILE A 99 -17.73 2.49 3.85
N THR A 100 -16.91 3.04 4.75
CA THR A 100 -16.88 2.61 6.16
C THR A 100 -18.19 2.90 6.88
N GLN A 101 -18.78 4.08 6.65
CA GLN A 101 -20.05 4.47 7.25
C GLN A 101 -21.22 3.61 6.72
N LYS A 102 -21.28 3.37 5.40
CA LYS A 102 -22.30 2.51 4.78
C LYS A 102 -22.28 1.09 5.33
N ALA A 103 -21.09 0.55 5.57
CA ALA A 103 -20.93 -0.79 6.15
C ALA A 103 -21.48 -0.89 7.58
N TRP A 104 -21.57 0.21 8.33
CA TRP A 104 -22.14 0.25 9.68
C TRP A 104 -23.67 0.46 9.70
N THR A 105 -24.21 1.11 8.67
CA THR A 105 -25.65 1.43 8.59
C THR A 105 -26.50 0.36 7.90
N THR A 106 -25.89 -0.74 7.45
CA THR A 106 -26.56 -1.87 6.79
C THR A 106 -26.81 -2.98 7.80
#